data_AF-A0A562P9R8-F1
#
_entry.id   AF-A0A562P9R8-F1
#
_cell.length_a   1.000
_cell.length_b   1.000
_cell.length_c   1.000
_cell.angle_alpha   90.00
_cell.angle_beta   90.00
_cell.angle_gamma   90.00
#
_symmetry.space_group_name_H-M   'P 1'
#
loop_
_entity.id
_entity.type
_entity.pdbx_description
1 polymer ?
#
loop_
_entity_poly.entity_id
_entity_poly.type
_entity_poly.pdbx_seq_one_letter_code
_entity_poly.pdbx_strand_id
1 'polypeptide(L)' 'MAERGTTRSRADATTAARVEDGLKIGEADGIHPALEFMRKAGVPREIALRVLCAPQFHRRGERRRNPR' A
#
# COMPACT_ATOMS: atom_id res chain seq x y z
N MET A 1 13.23 -30.02 4.18
CA MET A 1 11.99 -30.15 3.38
C MET A 1 11.43 -28.75 3.20
N ALA A 2 11.14 -28.36 1.95
CA ALA A 2 10.84 -26.99 1.56
C ALA A 2 9.35 -26.66 1.69
N GLU A 3 9.01 -25.65 2.49
CA GLU A 3 7.68 -25.04 2.46
C GLU A 3 7.81 -23.64 1.86
N ARG A 4 7.38 -23.57 0.60
CA ARG A 4 7.48 -22.41 -0.29
C ARG A 4 6.57 -21.28 0.21
N GLY A 5 7.16 -20.15 0.56
CA GLY A 5 6.44 -18.88 0.63
C GLY A 5 5.90 -18.50 -0.74
N THR A 6 4.59 -18.23 -0.87
CA THR A 6 4.03 -17.63 -2.09
C THR A 6 2.63 -17.00 -1.95
N THR A 7 2.03 -16.91 -0.76
CA THR A 7 0.69 -16.31 -0.63
C THR A 7 0.68 -14.83 -0.26
N ARG A 8 1.80 -14.27 0.24
CA ARG A 8 1.89 -12.84 0.59
C ARG A 8 2.00 -11.94 -0.64
N SER A 9 2.74 -12.37 -1.67
CA SER A 9 3.02 -11.56 -2.87
C SER A 9 1.81 -11.16 -3.71
N ARG A 10 0.75 -11.99 -3.79
CA ARG A 10 -0.47 -11.64 -4.57
C ARG A 10 -1.41 -10.71 -3.82
N ALA A 11 -1.58 -10.92 -2.51
CA ALA A 11 -2.36 -10.01 -1.68
C ALA A 11 -1.74 -8.61 -1.64
N ASP A 12 -0.40 -8.55 -1.60
CA ASP A 12 0.36 -7.30 -1.73
C ASP A 12 0.19 -6.66 -3.12
N ALA A 13 0.19 -7.44 -4.22
CA ALA A 13 0.03 -6.89 -5.57
C ALA A 13 -1.37 -6.27 -5.81
N THR A 14 -2.44 -6.93 -5.36
CA THR A 14 -3.80 -6.37 -5.47
C THR A 14 -3.97 -5.13 -4.59
N THR A 15 -3.36 -5.14 -3.39
CA THR A 15 -3.36 -3.98 -2.50
C THR A 15 -2.57 -2.82 -3.09
N ALA A 16 -1.41 -3.09 -3.70
CA ALA A 16 -0.58 -2.10 -4.38
C ALA A 16 -1.33 -1.43 -5.54
N ALA A 17 -2.02 -2.21 -6.38
CA ALA A 17 -2.81 -1.67 -7.47
C ALA A 17 -3.94 -0.74 -6.98
N ARG A 18 -4.62 -1.11 -5.87
CA ARG A 18 -5.68 -0.28 -5.25
C ARG A 18 -5.11 0.99 -4.61
N VAL A 19 -3.92 0.90 -4.04
CA VAL A 19 -3.18 2.06 -3.49
C VAL A 19 -2.75 3.01 -4.62
N GLU A 20 -2.22 2.50 -5.73
CA GLU A 20 -1.84 3.33 -6.87
C GLU A 20 -3.05 4.05 -7.47
N ASP A 21 -4.20 3.38 -7.58
CA ASP A 21 -5.43 4.00 -8.09
C ASP A 21 -5.95 5.08 -7.13
N GLY A 22 -5.97 4.81 -5.82
CA GLY A 22 -6.34 5.80 -4.83
C GLY A 22 -5.37 6.98 -4.74
N LEU A 23 -4.08 6.80 -5.04
CA LEU A 23 -3.11 7.91 -5.12
C LEU A 23 -3.45 8.84 -6.29
N LYS A 24 -3.82 8.30 -7.45
CA LYS A 24 -4.26 9.11 -8.61
C LYS A 24 -5.51 9.93 -8.28
N ILE A 25 -6.47 9.32 -7.60
CA ILE A 25 -7.67 10.02 -7.09
C ILE A 25 -7.26 11.10 -6.07
N GLY A 26 -6.26 10.83 -5.24
CA GLY A 26 -5.73 11.79 -4.27
C GLY A 26 -5.11 13.02 -4.92
N GLU A 27 -4.41 12.84 -6.04
CA GLU A 27 -3.83 13.93 -6.82
C GLU A 27 -4.89 14.73 -7.59
N ALA A 28 -5.95 14.08 -8.07
CA ALA A 28 -7.01 14.73 -8.86
C ALA A 28 -8.10 15.40 -8.00
N ASP A 29 -8.60 14.70 -6.98
CA ASP A 29 -9.81 15.05 -6.21
C ASP A 29 -9.52 15.30 -4.71
N GLY A 30 -8.30 15.00 -4.25
CA GLY A 30 -7.86 15.22 -2.87
C GLY A 30 -7.93 13.99 -1.96
N ILE A 31 -7.46 14.17 -0.72
CA ILE A 31 -7.22 13.07 0.25
C ILE A 31 -8.51 12.32 0.65
N HIS A 32 -9.60 13.04 0.84
CA HIS A 32 -10.86 12.46 1.33
C HIS A 32 -11.49 11.45 0.34
N PRO A 33 -11.70 11.79 -0.95
CA PRO A 33 -12.23 10.83 -1.93
C PRO A 33 -11.28 9.64 -2.15
N ALA A 34 -9.96 9.86 -2.12
CA ALA A 34 -8.98 8.79 -2.20
C ALA A 34 -9.05 7.80 -1.02
N LEU A 35 -9.22 8.31 0.21
CA LEU A 35 -9.35 7.48 1.40
C LEU A 35 -10.62 6.62 1.34
N GLU A 36 -11.74 7.19 0.91
CA GLU A 36 -13.00 6.48 0.76
C GLU A 36 -12.93 5.40 -0.34
N PHE A 37 -12.24 5.69 -1.45
CA PHE A 37 -11.97 4.70 -2.49
C PHE A 37 -11.13 3.53 -1.95
N MET A 38 -10.00 3.82 -1.30
CA MET A 38 -9.11 2.80 -0.75
C MET A 38 -9.84 1.92 0.29
N ARG A 39 -10.68 2.53 1.13
CA ARG A 39 -11.48 1.83 2.13
C ARG A 39 -12.54 0.90 1.50
N LYS A 40 -13.25 1.36 0.46
CA LYS A 40 -14.18 0.52 -0.33
C LYS A 40 -13.46 -0.61 -1.05
N ALA A 41 -12.23 -0.36 -1.49
CA ALA A 41 -11.36 -1.37 -2.08
C ALA A 41 -10.72 -2.30 -1.02
N GLY A 42 -11.09 -2.21 0.26
CA GLY A 42 -10.60 -3.10 1.31
C GLY A 42 -9.16 -2.83 1.76
N VAL A 43 -8.61 -1.67 1.42
CA VAL A 43 -7.31 -1.22 1.95
C VAL A 43 -7.52 -0.72 3.39
N PRO A 44 -6.72 -1.19 4.36
CA PRO A 44 -6.81 -0.72 5.73
C PRO A 44 -6.58 0.79 5.83
N ARG A 45 -7.36 1.46 6.69
CA ARG A 45 -7.28 2.92 6.89
C ARG A 45 -5.87 3.40 7.24
N GLU A 46 -5.13 2.64 8.04
CA GLU A 46 -3.73 2.97 8.40
C GLU A 46 -2.80 2.96 7.19
N ILE A 47 -2.97 2.01 6.28
CA ILE A 47 -2.22 1.96 5.01
C ILE A 47 -2.62 3.16 4.15
N ALA A 48 -3.92 3.38 3.96
CA ALA A 48 -4.42 4.47 3.12
C ALA A 48 -3.98 5.86 3.63
N LEU A 49 -4.04 6.13 4.93
CA LEU A 49 -3.54 7.39 5.48
C LEU A 49 -2.02 7.51 5.36
N ARG A 50 -1.27 6.41 5.55
CA ARG A 50 0.18 6.40 5.36
C ARG A 50 0.55 6.75 3.92
N VAL A 51 -0.14 6.19 2.93
CA VAL A 51 0.18 6.42 1.51
C VAL A 51 -0.24 7.84 1.09
N LEU A 52 -1.38 8.34 1.59
CA LEU A 52 -1.97 9.62 1.20
C LEU A 52 -1.33 10.82 1.92
N CYS A 53 -1.04 10.73 3.22
CA CYS A 53 -0.43 11.82 3.98
C CYS A 53 1.10 11.84 3.92
N ALA A 54 1.74 10.71 3.58
CA ALA A 54 3.19 10.55 3.70
C ALA A 54 3.81 9.70 2.57
N PRO A 55 3.53 9.99 1.28
CA PRO A 55 4.01 9.19 0.15
C PRO A 55 5.54 9.09 0.08
N GLN A 56 6.26 10.13 0.54
CA GLN A 56 7.73 10.15 0.60
C GLN A 56 8.35 9.20 1.64
N PHE A 57 7.57 8.77 2.65
CA PHE A 57 8.05 7.86 3.69
C PHE A 57 7.86 6.38 3.34
N HIS A 58 7.16 6.08 2.24
CA HIS A 58 6.99 4.71 1.75
C HIS A 58 8.27 4.03 1.25
N ARG A 59 9.38 4.78 1.10
CA ARG A 59 10.70 4.21 0.72
C ARG A 59 11.79 4.56 1.73
N ARG A 60 11.65 4.15 2.98
CA ARG A 60 12.80 4.08 3.92
C ARG A 60 12.57 3.00 4.97
N GLY A 61 12.84 1.74 4.63
CA GLY A 61 12.82 0.69 5.65
C GLY A 61 13.21 -0.71 5.19
N GLU A 62 12.76 -1.17 4.02
CA GLU A 62 12.93 -2.57 3.62
C GLU A 62 14.01 -2.76 2.54
N ARG A 63 15.14 -2.07 2.68
CA ARG A 63 16.38 -2.49 2.02
C ARG A 63 17.38 -2.87 3.11
N ARG A 64 17.49 -4.18 3.33
CA ARG A 64 18.54 -4.86 4.10
C ARG A 64 18.44 -4.76 5.62
N ARG A 65 17.67 -5.66 6.23
CA ARG A 65 18.14 -6.32 7.46
C ARG A 65 18.47 -7.77 7.11
N ASN A 66 19.64 -7.93 6.52
CA ASN A 66 20.35 -9.20 6.44
C ASN A 66 20.82 -9.53 7.87
N PRO A 67 20.32 -10.60 8.53
CA PRO A 67 21.05 -11.15 9.67
C PRO A 67 22.29 -11.84 9.10
N ARG A 68 23.44 -11.51 9.69
CA ARG A 68 24.70 -12.23 9.47
C ARG A 68 24.58 -13.66 9.96
#